data_AF-A0A2G9UM36-F1
#
_entry.id   AF-A0A2G9UM36-F1
#
_cell.length_a   1.000
_cell.length_b   1.000
_cell.length_c   1.000
_cell.angle_alpha   90.00
_cell.angle_beta   90.00
_cell.angle_gamma   90.00
#
_symmetry.space_group_name_H-M   'P 1'
#
loop_
_entity.id
_entity.type
_entity.pdbx_description
1 polymer ?
#
loop_
_entity_poly.entity_id
_entity_poly.type
_entity_poly.pdbx_seq_one_letter_code
_entity_poly.pdbx_strand_id
1 'polypeptide(L)'
;MLSVKVSRFYRPEDVPEVSLSLISQERLEMNFPVEPSPEVLSRELFTSETTAFHSISSLRGKCSITFVKDIRSLGDCDLSKENTFFSCLSYNQESSRLASVQGEIRVGASYQAKLPAEASCSVADEPDRDELLYRPGMIDPSTEDKYIKLARSFRMFAMMETRMMDTEKHSRVSDLLFDDALTTLHRCGYKFDEALKEMNANDKLLSADANFMTVEDTKKFCKGIKTIGKNFMRISRELLPLHSRTSRPASTELLDYASASEGEMETLEAEKAAQYACHHCYGSKSRDWHHAGRDGLLLCSDCRLFYKKYGQLRPVDRPSTVPPCLVQAQSFQRRR
;
A
#
# COMPACT_ATOMS: atom_id res chain seq x y z
N MET A 1 -14.71 46.68 -8.58
CA MET A 1 -15.42 45.85 -9.58
C MET A 1 -16.11 44.72 -8.83
N LEU A 2 -17.40 44.49 -9.09
CA LEU A 2 -18.12 43.39 -8.45
C LEU A 2 -17.65 42.06 -9.06
N SER A 3 -17.22 41.14 -8.22
CA SER A 3 -16.81 39.79 -8.60
C SER A 3 -17.71 38.75 -7.95
N VAL A 4 -17.81 37.58 -8.57
CA VAL A 4 -18.58 36.44 -8.07
C VAL A 4 -17.67 35.21 -8.01
N LYS A 5 -17.79 34.46 -6.91
CA LYS A 5 -17.17 33.13 -6.78
C LYS A 5 -18.08 32.11 -7.45
N VAL A 6 -17.56 31.35 -8.41
CA VAL A 6 -18.29 30.31 -9.13
C VAL A 6 -17.56 28.98 -9.03
N SER A 7 -18.32 27.89 -8.96
CA SER A 7 -17.80 26.53 -9.13
C SER A 7 -17.82 26.19 -10.62
N ARG A 8 -16.74 25.59 -11.12
CA ARG A 8 -16.64 25.19 -12.51
C ARG A 8 -17.40 23.89 -12.73
N PHE A 9 -18.19 23.86 -13.80
CA PHE A 9 -18.70 22.63 -14.40
C PHE A 9 -17.84 22.28 -15.61
N TYR A 10 -17.56 20.99 -15.80
CA TYR A 10 -16.79 20.49 -16.94
C TYR A 10 -17.73 19.86 -17.96
N ARG A 11 -17.46 20.09 -19.24
CA ARG A 11 -18.11 19.33 -20.32
C ARG A 11 -17.35 18.02 -20.56
N PRO A 12 -17.97 17.03 -21.22
CA PRO A 12 -17.27 15.81 -21.62
C PRO A 12 -15.95 16.09 -22.34
N GLU A 13 -15.91 17.04 -23.26
CA GLU A 13 -14.70 17.42 -24.00
C GLU A 13 -13.59 18.05 -23.13
N ASP A 14 -13.91 18.54 -21.93
CA ASP A 14 -12.93 19.13 -21.00
C ASP A 14 -12.24 18.06 -20.11
N VAL A 15 -12.71 16.82 -20.15
CA VAL A 15 -12.26 15.72 -19.29
C VAL A 15 -11.36 14.75 -20.07
N PRO A 16 -10.27 14.22 -19.46
CA PRO A 16 -9.41 13.25 -20.12
C PRO A 16 -10.19 12.03 -20.64
N GLU A 17 -9.87 11.61 -21.87
CA GLU A 17 -10.53 10.48 -22.56
C GLU A 17 -10.51 9.20 -21.74
N VAL A 18 -9.43 8.96 -20.98
CA VAL A 18 -9.30 7.79 -20.09
C VAL A 18 -10.42 7.77 -19.04
N SER A 19 -10.73 8.90 -18.43
CA SER A 19 -11.77 9.01 -17.40
C SER A 19 -13.16 8.80 -17.99
N LEU A 20 -13.40 9.32 -19.20
CA LEU A 20 -14.65 9.12 -19.94
C LEU A 20 -14.82 7.66 -20.39
N SER A 21 -13.73 6.99 -20.77
CA SER A 21 -13.78 5.60 -21.27
C SER A 21 -14.27 4.63 -20.19
N LEU A 22 -13.87 4.82 -18.93
CA LEU A 22 -14.32 4.01 -17.80
C LEU A 22 -15.83 4.18 -17.56
N ILE A 23 -16.31 5.42 -17.53
CA ILE A 23 -17.74 5.72 -17.38
C ILE A 23 -18.54 5.21 -18.59
N SER A 24 -17.98 5.31 -19.79
CA SER A 24 -18.62 4.79 -21.01
C SER A 24 -18.76 3.27 -20.96
N GLN A 25 -17.74 2.57 -20.48
CA GLN A 25 -17.81 1.12 -20.26
C GLN A 25 -18.87 0.77 -19.19
N GLU A 26 -18.91 1.48 -18.06
CA GLU A 26 -19.94 1.28 -17.04
C GLU A 26 -21.34 1.49 -17.62
N ARG A 27 -21.54 2.53 -18.44
CA ARG A 27 -22.82 2.78 -19.12
C ARG A 27 -23.18 1.68 -20.11
N LEU A 28 -22.22 1.11 -20.84
CA LEU A 28 -22.48 -0.04 -21.73
C LEU A 28 -22.90 -1.29 -20.96
N GLU A 29 -22.41 -1.46 -19.73
CA GLU A 29 -22.79 -2.54 -18.83
C GLU A 29 -24.14 -2.26 -18.12
N MET A 30 -24.66 -1.02 -18.18
CA MET A 30 -25.98 -0.67 -17.66
C MET A 30 -27.07 -1.08 -18.66
N ASN A 31 -27.96 -1.97 -18.23
CA ASN A 31 -29.17 -2.29 -18.99
C ASN A 31 -30.16 -1.11 -18.92
N PHE A 32 -30.16 -0.27 -19.96
CA PHE A 32 -31.14 0.82 -20.11
C PHE A 32 -32.49 0.28 -20.60
N PRO A 33 -33.61 0.71 -19.99
CA PRO A 33 -34.95 0.46 -20.56
C PRO A 33 -35.15 1.18 -21.90
N VAL A 34 -34.57 2.37 -22.02
CA VAL A 34 -34.52 3.22 -23.22
C VAL A 34 -33.15 3.89 -23.24
N GLU A 35 -32.40 3.75 -24.33
CA GLU A 35 -31.10 4.42 -24.46
C GLU A 35 -31.28 5.94 -24.55
N PRO A 36 -30.51 6.73 -23.79
CA PRO A 36 -30.57 8.18 -23.86
C PRO A 36 -30.07 8.68 -25.22
N SER A 37 -30.78 9.62 -25.83
CA SER A 37 -30.41 10.15 -27.14
C SER A 37 -29.12 10.99 -27.07
N PRO A 38 -28.35 11.10 -28.17
CA PRO A 38 -27.14 11.93 -28.20
C PRO A 38 -27.39 13.40 -27.83
N GLU A 39 -28.56 13.94 -28.16
CA GLU A 39 -28.94 15.31 -27.81
C GLU A 39 -29.07 15.49 -26.30
N VAL A 40 -29.63 14.50 -25.59
CA VAL A 40 -29.72 14.50 -24.13
C VAL A 40 -28.33 14.42 -23.53
N LEU A 41 -27.49 13.49 -23.98
CA LEU A 41 -26.12 13.31 -23.46
C LEU A 41 -25.25 14.55 -23.65
N SER A 42 -25.47 15.33 -24.72
CA SER A 42 -24.76 16.60 -24.95
C SER A 42 -25.03 17.68 -23.88
N ARG A 43 -26.08 17.49 -23.06
CA ARG A 43 -26.47 18.37 -21.95
C ARG A 43 -25.92 17.91 -20.59
N GLU A 44 -25.08 16.90 -20.57
CA GLU A 44 -24.40 16.45 -19.36
C GLU A 44 -23.28 17.42 -18.97
N LEU A 45 -23.23 17.76 -17.68
CA LEU A 45 -22.14 18.54 -17.07
C LEU A 45 -21.61 17.80 -15.84
N PHE A 46 -20.30 17.87 -15.62
CA PHE A 46 -19.67 17.31 -14.44
C PHE A 46 -19.40 18.38 -13.39
N THR A 47 -19.86 18.13 -12.16
CA THR A 47 -19.55 18.98 -11.00
C THR A 47 -18.06 18.93 -10.67
N SER A 48 -17.53 19.98 -10.05
CA SER A 48 -16.15 20.00 -9.58
C SER A 48 -16.01 20.87 -8.33
N GLU A 49 -15.00 20.58 -7.51
CA GLU A 49 -14.60 21.42 -6.37
C GLU A 49 -13.77 22.64 -6.82
N THR A 50 -13.38 22.71 -8.10
CA THR A 50 -12.65 23.86 -8.65
C THR A 50 -13.52 25.10 -8.62
N THR A 51 -13.08 26.10 -7.85
CA THR A 51 -13.75 27.42 -7.78
C THR A 51 -12.86 28.52 -8.35
N ALA A 52 -13.49 29.51 -8.99
CA ALA A 52 -12.82 30.65 -9.58
C ALA A 52 -13.60 31.95 -9.32
N PHE A 53 -12.90 33.09 -9.37
CA PHE A 53 -13.51 34.40 -9.28
C PHE A 53 -13.60 35.03 -10.67
N HIS A 54 -14.80 35.47 -11.06
CA HIS A 54 -15.03 36.16 -12.32
C HIS A 54 -15.72 37.51 -12.10
N SER A 55 -15.54 38.43 -13.05
CA SER A 55 -16.30 39.67 -13.09
C SER A 55 -17.78 39.38 -13.35
N ILE A 56 -18.68 40.11 -12.69
CA ILE A 56 -20.13 39.98 -12.95
C ILE A 56 -20.45 40.30 -14.42
N SER A 57 -19.67 41.16 -15.08
CA SER A 57 -19.83 41.47 -16.50
C SER A 57 -19.61 40.28 -17.46
N SER A 58 -19.02 39.18 -16.96
CA SER A 58 -18.83 37.96 -17.75
C SER A 58 -20.09 37.08 -17.81
N LEU A 59 -21.10 37.32 -16.98
CA LEU A 59 -22.34 36.54 -16.95
C LEU A 59 -23.27 36.95 -18.10
N ARG A 60 -23.66 35.99 -18.95
CA ARG A 60 -24.49 36.24 -20.15
C ARG A 60 -25.95 35.81 -20.02
N GLY A 61 -26.28 34.99 -19.03
CA GLY A 61 -27.61 34.44 -18.87
C GLY A 61 -27.69 33.46 -17.70
N LYS A 62 -28.91 33.01 -17.43
CA LYS A 62 -29.21 32.00 -16.42
C LYS A 62 -29.44 30.65 -17.10
N CYS A 63 -28.87 29.59 -16.54
CA CYS A 63 -29.16 28.21 -16.90
C CYS A 63 -29.71 27.45 -15.68
N SER A 64 -30.26 26.27 -15.94
CA SER A 64 -30.75 25.35 -14.90
C SER A 64 -30.01 24.02 -15.02
N ILE A 65 -29.54 23.50 -13.89
CA ILE A 65 -28.84 22.21 -13.80
C ILE A 65 -29.61 21.34 -12.82
N THR A 66 -30.05 20.17 -13.29
CA THR A 66 -30.74 19.18 -12.45
C THR A 66 -29.75 18.11 -12.00
N PHE A 67 -29.69 17.85 -10.70
CA PHE A 67 -28.85 16.79 -10.15
C PHE A 67 -29.65 15.48 -10.15
N VAL A 68 -29.19 14.53 -10.94
CA VAL A 68 -29.81 13.21 -11.05
C VAL A 68 -28.90 12.18 -10.43
N LYS A 69 -29.50 11.15 -9.81
CA LYS A 69 -28.73 10.06 -9.20
C LYS A 69 -27.92 9.30 -10.24
N ASP A 70 -28.53 9.06 -11.39
CA ASP A 70 -27.98 8.27 -12.48
C ASP A 70 -28.62 8.70 -13.80
N ILE A 71 -27.94 8.43 -14.91
CA ILE A 71 -28.40 8.61 -16.29
C ILE A 71 -29.71 7.86 -16.59
N ARG A 72 -30.03 6.81 -15.82
CA ARG A 72 -31.34 6.11 -15.88
C ARG A 72 -32.52 6.95 -15.36
N SER A 73 -32.26 7.95 -14.51
CA SER A 73 -33.30 8.83 -13.92
C SER A 73 -33.59 10.06 -14.77
N LEU A 74 -33.07 10.14 -16.00
CA LEU A 74 -33.27 11.30 -16.87
C LEU A 74 -34.71 11.49 -17.34
N GLY A 75 -35.54 10.44 -17.33
CA GLY A 75 -36.95 10.52 -17.71
C GLY A 75 -37.77 11.49 -16.85
N ASP A 76 -37.30 11.80 -15.63
CA ASP A 76 -37.95 12.74 -14.72
C ASP A 76 -37.56 14.21 -14.98
N CYS A 77 -36.64 14.46 -15.94
CA CYS A 77 -36.08 15.78 -16.22
C CYS A 77 -36.59 16.35 -17.55
N ASP A 78 -37.16 17.55 -17.52
CA ASP A 78 -37.51 18.29 -18.74
C ASP A 78 -36.25 18.93 -19.37
N LEU A 79 -35.54 18.14 -20.16
CA LEU A 79 -34.37 18.55 -20.95
C LEU A 79 -34.77 19.01 -22.36
N SER A 80 -36.04 19.33 -22.62
CA SER A 80 -36.45 19.86 -23.94
C SER A 80 -36.09 21.35 -24.08
N LYS A 81 -36.20 22.11 -22.99
CA LYS A 81 -35.99 23.57 -22.94
C LYS A 81 -34.54 23.96 -23.18
N GLU A 82 -34.29 25.09 -23.82
CA GLU A 82 -32.94 25.67 -23.93
C GLU A 82 -32.34 26.01 -22.56
N ASN A 83 -31.01 25.97 -22.44
CA ASN A 83 -30.26 26.28 -21.21
C ASN A 83 -30.60 25.39 -19.99
N THR A 84 -31.09 24.17 -20.23
CA THR A 84 -31.28 23.14 -19.20
C THR A 84 -30.26 22.02 -19.37
N PHE A 85 -29.60 21.65 -18.27
CA PHE A 85 -28.54 20.66 -18.19
C PHE A 85 -28.80 19.70 -17.04
N PHE A 86 -28.06 18.61 -16.99
CA PHE A 86 -28.06 17.70 -15.84
C PHE A 86 -26.65 17.34 -15.40
N SER A 87 -26.53 16.84 -14.17
CA SER A 87 -25.28 16.32 -13.63
C SER A 87 -25.54 15.10 -12.75
N CYS A 88 -24.84 14.00 -13.02
CA CYS A 88 -24.79 12.80 -12.17
C CYS A 88 -23.37 12.45 -11.70
N LEU A 89 -22.34 13.07 -12.28
CA LEU A 89 -20.94 12.80 -11.98
C LEU A 89 -20.20 14.06 -11.51
N SER A 90 -19.19 13.85 -10.66
CA SER A 90 -18.19 14.83 -10.26
C SER A 90 -16.85 14.51 -10.91
N TYR A 91 -16.15 15.54 -11.34
CA TYR A 91 -14.80 15.48 -11.87
C TYR A 91 -13.82 16.05 -10.85
N ASN A 92 -12.90 15.20 -10.39
CA ASN A 92 -11.79 15.59 -9.56
C ASN A 92 -10.55 15.81 -10.45
N GLN A 93 -10.11 17.06 -10.55
CA GLN A 93 -9.00 17.48 -11.42
C GLN A 93 -7.64 16.92 -10.95
N GLU A 94 -7.44 16.75 -9.64
CA GLU A 94 -6.17 16.26 -9.08
C GLU A 94 -5.94 14.78 -9.40
N SER A 95 -6.99 13.98 -9.27
CA SER A 95 -6.96 12.54 -9.57
C SER A 95 -7.30 12.20 -11.02
N SER A 96 -7.80 13.19 -11.79
CA SER A 96 -8.35 12.99 -13.14
C SER A 96 -9.43 11.88 -13.17
N ARG A 97 -10.26 11.80 -12.12
CA ARG A 97 -11.32 10.78 -12.01
C ARG A 97 -12.71 11.40 -12.10
N LEU A 98 -13.61 10.66 -12.74
CA LEU A 98 -15.04 10.87 -12.65
C LEU A 98 -15.61 9.94 -11.58
N ALA A 99 -16.42 10.47 -10.68
CA ALA A 99 -17.09 9.73 -9.64
C ALA A 99 -18.57 10.11 -9.59
N SER A 100 -19.43 9.26 -9.06
CA SER A 100 -20.81 9.66 -8.77
C SER A 100 -20.82 10.73 -7.68
N VAL A 101 -21.71 11.72 -7.82
CA VAL A 101 -21.89 12.77 -6.81
C VAL A 101 -22.52 12.20 -5.53
N GLN A 102 -23.13 11.02 -5.62
CA GLN A 102 -23.69 10.28 -4.49
C GLN A 102 -22.88 9.00 -4.25
N GLY A 103 -22.62 8.68 -2.97
CA GLY A 103 -22.07 7.38 -2.61
C GLY A 103 -23.02 6.27 -3.07
N GLU A 104 -22.56 5.39 -3.95
CA GLU A 104 -23.35 4.34 -4.54
C GLU A 104 -22.64 2.98 -4.47
N ILE A 105 -23.41 1.91 -4.32
CA ILE A 105 -22.90 0.55 -4.45
C ILE A 105 -22.79 0.25 -5.94
N ARG A 106 -21.58 -0.09 -6.39
CA ARG A 106 -21.32 -0.49 -7.77
C ARG A 106 -21.48 -2.00 -7.92
N VAL A 107 -22.14 -2.40 -8.99
CA VAL A 107 -22.43 -3.80 -9.35
C VAL A 107 -21.89 -4.02 -10.76
N GLY A 108 -20.97 -4.96 -10.95
CA GLY A 108 -20.35 -5.29 -12.22
C GLY A 108 -19.08 -6.13 -12.02
N ALA A 109 -18.65 -6.87 -13.04
CA ALA A 109 -17.51 -7.80 -12.96
C ALA A 109 -16.19 -7.13 -12.51
N SER A 110 -16.05 -5.82 -12.73
CA SER A 110 -14.92 -5.00 -12.26
C SER A 110 -14.95 -4.69 -10.76
N TYR A 111 -16.09 -4.89 -10.10
CA TYR A 111 -16.34 -4.55 -8.69
C TYR A 111 -16.57 -5.77 -7.81
N GLN A 112 -17.20 -6.83 -8.33
CA GLN A 112 -17.42 -8.04 -7.56
C GLN A 112 -16.23 -9.00 -7.61
N ALA A 113 -15.90 -9.56 -6.45
CA ALA A 113 -14.97 -10.68 -6.38
C ALA A 113 -15.55 -11.90 -7.12
N LYS A 114 -14.70 -12.61 -7.86
CA LYS A 114 -15.05 -13.91 -8.41
C LYS A 114 -15.14 -14.92 -7.25
N LEU A 115 -16.33 -15.47 -7.04
CA LEU A 115 -16.54 -16.47 -6.00
C LEU A 115 -15.67 -17.71 -6.31
N PRO A 116 -14.88 -18.19 -5.33
CA PRO A 116 -14.16 -19.45 -5.48
C PRO A 116 -15.17 -20.60 -5.56
N ALA A 117 -14.76 -21.71 -6.18
CA ALA A 117 -15.55 -22.94 -6.17
C ALA A 117 -15.67 -23.48 -4.74
N GLU A 118 -16.74 -24.23 -4.48
CA GLU A 118 -16.93 -24.90 -3.20
C GLU A 118 -15.73 -25.83 -2.90
N ALA A 119 -15.10 -25.61 -1.75
CA ALA A 119 -13.93 -26.39 -1.36
C ALA A 119 -14.37 -27.82 -1.01
N SER A 120 -13.67 -28.82 -1.56
CA SER A 120 -13.95 -30.25 -1.32
C SER A 120 -13.15 -30.84 -0.17
N CYS A 121 -12.15 -30.12 0.34
CA CYS A 121 -11.37 -30.49 1.51
C CYS A 121 -11.57 -29.45 2.63
N SER A 122 -11.59 -29.92 3.88
CA SER A 122 -11.41 -29.04 5.02
C SER A 122 -10.06 -28.34 4.88
N VAL A 123 -9.98 -27.07 5.29
CA VAL A 123 -8.73 -26.34 5.50
C VAL A 123 -7.95 -27.06 6.60
N ALA A 124 -7.38 -28.22 6.28
CA ALA A 124 -6.38 -28.85 7.13
C ALA A 124 -5.17 -27.93 7.13
N ASP A 125 -4.52 -27.83 8.28
CA ASP A 125 -3.34 -27.01 8.54
C ASP A 125 -2.31 -27.15 7.42
N GLU A 126 -2.42 -26.31 6.40
CA GLU A 126 -1.42 -26.19 5.35
C GLU A 126 -0.17 -25.65 6.06
N PRO A 127 0.92 -26.43 6.16
CA PRO A 127 2.09 -26.06 6.96
C PRO A 127 2.75 -24.75 6.51
N ASP A 128 2.41 -24.29 5.30
CA ASP A 128 2.95 -23.08 4.68
C ASP A 128 2.15 -21.80 5.01
N ARG A 129 1.06 -21.86 5.80
CA ARG A 129 0.24 -20.67 6.11
C ARG A 129 0.49 -20.06 7.48
N ASP A 130 0.42 -20.86 8.53
CA ASP A 130 0.45 -20.37 9.92
C ASP A 130 1.41 -21.22 10.77
N GLU A 131 2.22 -20.57 11.62
CA GLU A 131 3.04 -21.24 12.64
C GLU A 131 2.32 -21.20 13.99
N LEU A 132 2.08 -22.36 14.59
CA LEU A 132 1.52 -22.44 15.93
C LEU A 132 2.58 -22.03 16.97
N LEU A 133 2.36 -20.91 17.67
CA LEU A 133 3.29 -20.40 18.69
C LEU A 133 2.90 -20.78 20.12
N TYR A 134 1.63 -21.14 20.35
CA TYR A 134 1.13 -21.56 21.66
C TYR A 134 -0.12 -22.43 21.52
N ARG A 135 -0.17 -23.50 22.31
CA ARG A 135 -1.32 -24.40 22.45
C ARG A 135 -1.89 -24.35 23.89
N PRO A 136 -3.14 -23.88 24.07
CA PRO A 136 -3.79 -23.89 25.38
C PRO A 136 -3.97 -25.31 25.94
N GLY A 137 -3.94 -25.45 27.26
CA GLY A 137 -4.25 -26.70 27.97
C GLY A 137 -3.11 -27.71 28.05
N MET A 138 -1.93 -27.38 27.53
CA MET A 138 -0.73 -28.23 27.64
C MET A 138 -0.08 -28.19 29.03
N ILE A 139 -0.33 -27.12 29.79
CA ILE A 139 0.15 -26.92 31.17
C ILE A 139 -1.00 -26.32 32.00
N ASP A 140 -1.02 -26.61 33.30
CA ASP A 140 -1.94 -25.96 34.22
C ASP A 140 -1.53 -24.48 34.48
N PRO A 141 -2.51 -23.57 34.70
CA PRO A 141 -2.22 -22.15 34.89
C PRO A 141 -1.27 -21.83 36.06
N SER A 142 -1.25 -22.67 37.11
CA SER A 142 -0.41 -22.43 38.28
C SER A 142 1.06 -22.74 38.02
N THR A 143 1.34 -23.73 37.16
CA THR A 143 2.68 -24.11 36.75
C THR A 143 3.21 -23.16 35.67
N GLU A 144 2.35 -22.72 34.75
CA GLU A 144 2.69 -21.68 33.77
C GLU A 144 3.16 -20.39 34.46
N ASP A 145 2.43 -19.91 35.47
CA ASP A 145 2.80 -18.73 36.27
C ASP A 145 4.15 -18.91 36.98
N LYS A 146 4.43 -20.09 37.54
CA LYS A 146 5.73 -20.39 38.17
C LYS A 146 6.87 -20.37 37.15
N TYR A 147 6.66 -20.95 35.98
CA TYR A 147 7.65 -20.96 34.90
C TYR A 147 7.96 -19.54 34.43
N ILE A 148 6.94 -18.71 34.19
CA ILE A 148 7.12 -17.31 33.77
C ILE A 148 7.86 -16.51 34.85
N LYS A 149 7.53 -16.72 36.13
CA LYS A 149 8.27 -16.10 37.25
C LYS A 149 9.74 -16.52 37.27
N LEU A 150 10.03 -17.79 37.02
CA LEU A 150 11.39 -18.31 36.99
C LEU A 150 12.18 -17.76 35.80
N ALA A 151 11.59 -17.77 34.59
CA ALA A 151 12.16 -17.15 33.40
C ALA A 151 12.47 -15.65 33.64
N ARG A 152 11.56 -14.93 34.31
CA ARG A 152 11.77 -13.54 34.71
C ARG A 152 13.01 -13.36 35.58
N SER A 153 13.18 -14.20 36.60
CA SER A 153 14.33 -14.13 37.50
C SER A 153 15.65 -14.37 36.76
N PHE A 154 15.69 -15.33 35.85
CA PHE A 154 16.88 -15.57 35.03
C PHE A 154 17.19 -14.40 34.09
N ARG A 155 16.19 -13.84 33.41
CA ARG A 155 16.38 -12.68 32.54
C ARG A 155 16.87 -11.46 33.30
N MET A 156 16.29 -11.20 34.48
CA MET A 156 16.76 -10.15 35.38
C MET A 156 18.22 -10.34 35.76
N PHE A 157 18.62 -11.58 36.10
CA PHE A 157 19.99 -11.91 36.44
C PHE A 157 20.96 -11.68 35.25
N ALA A 158 20.58 -12.11 34.04
CA ALA A 158 21.36 -11.87 32.83
C ALA A 158 21.54 -10.38 32.48
N MET A 159 20.66 -9.52 33.00
CA MET A 159 20.71 -8.06 32.82
C MET A 159 21.38 -7.31 33.97
N MET A 160 21.76 -7.98 35.07
CA MET A 160 22.46 -7.31 36.18
C MET A 160 23.82 -6.77 35.75
N GLU A 161 24.48 -7.43 34.81
CA GLU A 161 25.81 -7.06 34.30
C GLU A 161 25.75 -6.00 33.19
N THR A 162 24.55 -5.62 32.72
CA THR A 162 24.38 -4.67 31.61
C THR A 162 24.21 -3.23 32.10
N ARG A 163 24.64 -2.27 31.28
CA ARG A 163 24.48 -0.82 31.55
C ARG A 163 23.12 -0.27 31.07
N MET A 164 22.08 -1.11 31.03
CA MET A 164 20.75 -0.75 30.54
C MET A 164 20.01 0.19 31.50
N MET A 165 19.15 1.05 30.96
CA MET A 165 18.26 1.90 31.75
C MET A 165 17.15 1.08 32.41
N ASP A 166 16.62 1.53 33.56
CA ASP A 166 15.56 0.80 34.28
C ASP A 166 14.27 0.64 33.46
N THR A 167 13.95 1.61 32.60
CA THR A 167 12.83 1.53 31.67
C THR A 167 13.00 0.43 30.63
N GLU A 168 14.23 0.22 30.13
CA GLU A 168 14.57 -0.85 29.19
C GLU A 168 14.58 -2.21 29.87
N LYS A 169 15.04 -2.28 31.12
CA LYS A 169 14.96 -3.49 31.93
C LYS A 169 13.51 -3.90 32.13
N HIS A 170 12.65 -2.95 32.49
CA HIS A 170 11.23 -3.23 32.75
C HIS A 170 10.51 -3.79 31.52
N SER A 171 10.72 -3.21 30.33
CA SER A 171 10.08 -3.71 29.11
C SER A 171 10.51 -5.13 28.75
N ARG A 172 11.79 -5.47 28.97
CA ARG A 172 12.33 -6.81 28.67
C ARG A 172 11.90 -7.90 29.64
N VAL A 173 11.45 -7.56 30.85
CA VAL A 173 10.98 -8.51 31.87
C VAL A 173 9.44 -8.52 32.04
N SER A 174 8.73 -7.69 31.26
CA SER A 174 7.27 -7.64 31.18
C SER A 174 6.76 -8.43 29.97
N ASP A 175 6.16 -7.77 28.99
CA ASP A 175 5.38 -8.41 27.92
C ASP A 175 6.28 -9.15 26.94
N LEU A 176 7.47 -8.59 26.66
CA LEU A 176 8.48 -9.24 25.83
C LEU A 176 8.97 -10.56 26.45
N LEU A 177 9.07 -10.62 27.79
CA LEU A 177 9.38 -11.87 28.47
C LEU A 177 8.21 -12.83 28.40
N PHE A 178 7.00 -12.36 28.62
CA PHE A 178 5.82 -13.21 28.64
C PHE A 178 5.65 -13.94 27.30
N ASP A 179 5.70 -13.19 26.20
CA ASP A 179 5.61 -13.71 24.84
C ASP A 179 6.73 -14.70 24.52
N ASP A 180 7.98 -14.32 24.78
CA ASP A 180 9.15 -15.17 24.50
C ASP A 180 9.16 -16.43 25.36
N ALA A 181 8.76 -16.32 26.63
CA ALA A 181 8.68 -17.46 27.54
C ALA A 181 7.67 -18.50 27.05
N LEU A 182 6.47 -18.06 26.64
CA LEU A 182 5.42 -18.97 26.15
C LEU A 182 5.78 -19.57 24.79
N THR A 183 6.30 -18.77 23.89
CA THR A 183 6.69 -19.22 22.55
C THR A 183 7.85 -20.20 22.61
N THR A 184 8.88 -19.91 23.42
CA THR A 184 9.99 -20.84 23.65
C THR A 184 9.51 -22.13 24.32
N LEU A 185 8.61 -22.03 25.30
CA LEU A 185 8.05 -23.21 25.96
C LEU A 185 7.29 -24.10 24.97
N HIS A 186 6.52 -23.53 24.06
CA HIS A 186 5.83 -24.26 23.01
C HIS A 186 6.81 -24.96 22.06
N ARG A 187 7.84 -24.24 21.58
CA ARG A 187 8.88 -24.80 20.69
C ARG A 187 9.64 -25.95 21.33
N CYS A 188 9.91 -25.89 22.63
CA CYS A 188 10.54 -26.97 23.40
C CYS A 188 9.55 -28.09 23.81
N GLY A 189 8.34 -28.12 23.24
CA GLY A 189 7.35 -29.16 23.52
C GLY A 189 6.89 -29.18 24.98
N TYR A 190 6.81 -28.01 25.61
CA TYR A 190 6.39 -27.81 27.01
C TYR A 190 7.32 -28.43 28.06
N LYS A 191 8.60 -28.64 27.72
CA LYS A 191 9.64 -29.07 28.65
C LYS A 191 10.37 -27.87 29.25
N PHE A 192 10.19 -27.66 30.55
CA PHE A 192 10.69 -26.48 31.25
C PHE A 192 12.23 -26.37 31.27
N ASP A 193 12.93 -27.49 31.38
CA ASP A 193 14.39 -27.55 31.43
C ASP A 193 15.03 -27.18 30.10
N GLU A 194 14.49 -27.71 28.99
CA GLU A 194 14.91 -27.35 27.62
C GLU A 194 14.60 -25.87 27.35
N ALA A 195 13.38 -25.42 27.68
CA ALA A 195 12.95 -24.04 27.44
C ALA A 195 13.78 -23.01 28.22
N LEU A 196 14.01 -23.21 29.52
CA LEU A 196 14.83 -22.30 30.32
C LEU A 196 16.28 -22.27 29.85
N LYS A 197 16.83 -23.41 29.41
CA LYS A 197 18.19 -23.47 28.88
C LYS A 197 18.32 -22.65 27.59
N GLU A 198 17.34 -22.76 26.70
CA GLU A 198 17.29 -21.99 25.44
C GLU A 198 17.12 -20.49 25.71
N MET A 199 16.16 -20.10 26.54
CA MET A 199 15.96 -18.70 26.95
C MET A 199 17.23 -18.10 27.56
N ASN A 200 17.91 -18.83 28.45
CA ASN A 200 19.15 -18.36 29.08
C ASN A 200 20.30 -18.19 28.09
N ALA A 201 20.34 -18.98 27.03
CA ALA A 201 21.33 -18.82 25.96
C ALA A 201 21.01 -17.56 25.13
N ASN A 202 19.74 -17.35 24.80
CA ASN A 202 19.27 -16.18 24.05
C ASN A 202 19.49 -14.88 24.85
N ASP A 203 19.20 -14.88 26.15
CA ASP A 203 19.38 -13.70 27.01
C ASP A 203 20.84 -13.24 27.10
N LYS A 204 21.81 -14.17 27.06
CA LYS A 204 23.24 -13.81 27.00
C LYS A 204 23.59 -13.06 25.71
N LEU A 205 22.97 -13.43 24.59
CA LEU A 205 23.17 -12.74 23.31
C LEU A 205 22.47 -11.37 23.31
N LEU A 206 21.22 -11.31 23.79
CA LEU A 206 20.44 -10.08 23.87
C LEU A 206 21.07 -9.02 24.80
N SER A 207 21.76 -9.45 25.84
CA SER A 207 22.51 -8.57 26.76
C SER A 207 23.79 -8.00 26.16
N ALA A 208 24.33 -8.58 25.08
CA ALA A 208 25.56 -8.10 24.43
C ALA A 208 25.32 -6.90 23.49
N ASP A 209 24.15 -6.86 22.82
CA ASP A 209 23.77 -5.80 21.85
C ASP A 209 22.97 -4.67 22.50
N ALA A 210 23.47 -4.12 23.60
CA ALA A 210 22.62 -3.41 24.57
C ALA A 210 22.12 -2.01 24.17
N ASN A 211 22.53 -1.38 23.07
CA ASN A 211 22.18 0.03 22.83
C ASN A 211 21.59 0.27 21.42
N PHE A 212 20.41 -0.31 21.15
CA PHE A 212 19.62 0.10 19.99
C PHE A 212 19.22 1.58 20.07
N MET A 213 19.19 2.21 21.26
CA MET A 213 18.88 3.64 21.41
C MET A 213 19.71 4.29 22.52
N THR A 214 20.44 5.35 22.19
CA THR A 214 21.22 6.09 23.21
C THR A 214 20.35 7.14 23.94
N VAL A 215 20.84 7.62 25.08
CA VAL A 215 20.21 8.76 25.79
C VAL A 215 20.10 9.98 24.88
N GLU A 216 21.09 10.19 24.00
CA GLU A 216 21.08 11.30 23.06
C GLU A 216 20.04 11.11 21.95
N ASP A 217 19.87 9.88 21.45
CA ASP A 217 18.83 9.53 20.48
C ASP A 217 17.43 9.75 21.07
N THR A 218 17.22 9.39 22.33
CA THR A 218 15.97 9.63 23.04
C THR A 218 15.65 11.14 23.12
N LYS A 219 16.66 11.97 23.39
CA LYS A 219 16.49 13.44 23.41
C LYS A 219 16.16 13.98 22.02
N LYS A 220 16.85 13.50 20.98
CA LYS A 220 16.58 13.88 19.59
C LYS A 220 15.18 13.49 19.17
N PHE A 221 14.70 12.30 19.55
CA PHE A 221 13.33 11.86 19.30
C PHE A 221 12.31 12.77 19.98
N CYS A 222 12.47 13.02 21.29
CA CYS A 222 11.60 13.92 22.06
C CYS A 222 11.54 15.33 21.46
N LYS A 223 12.69 15.86 20.99
CA LYS A 223 12.76 17.13 20.28
C LYS A 223 11.99 17.05 18.96
N GLY A 224 12.21 15.99 18.18
CA GLY A 224 11.52 15.73 16.93
C GLY A 224 10.00 15.74 17.07
N ILE A 225 9.46 15.04 18.07
CA ILE A 225 8.02 15.04 18.34
C ILE A 225 7.50 16.45 18.65
N LYS A 226 8.24 17.22 19.47
CA LYS A 226 7.84 18.59 19.82
C LYS A 226 7.90 19.57 18.64
N THR A 227 8.86 19.41 17.73
CA THR A 227 9.09 20.37 16.64
C THR A 227 8.47 19.98 15.31
N ILE A 228 8.45 18.68 15.00
CA ILE A 228 8.03 18.12 13.70
C ILE A 228 6.65 17.44 13.81
N GLY A 229 6.16 17.18 15.04
CA GLY A 229 4.91 16.47 15.26
C GLY A 229 5.04 14.96 15.00
N LYS A 230 3.96 14.30 14.59
CA LYS A 230 3.93 12.84 14.33
C LYS A 230 4.42 12.45 12.92
N ASN A 231 5.32 13.22 12.32
CA ASN A 231 5.95 12.83 11.06
C ASN A 231 7.23 12.04 11.35
N PHE A 232 7.06 10.74 11.62
CA PHE A 232 8.14 9.83 12.01
C PHE A 232 9.19 9.63 10.92
N MET A 233 8.78 9.66 9.64
CA MET A 233 9.71 9.59 8.50
C MET A 233 10.71 10.73 8.54
N ARG A 234 10.21 11.94 8.78
CA ARG A 234 11.04 13.13 8.85
C ARG A 234 11.92 13.16 10.10
N ILE A 235 11.38 12.72 11.26
CA ILE A 235 12.16 12.57 12.49
C ILE A 235 13.28 11.53 12.31
N SER A 236 12.99 10.38 11.72
CA SER A 236 13.98 9.32 11.44
C SER A 236 15.09 9.86 10.55
N ARG A 237 14.76 10.45 9.41
CA ARG A 237 15.74 10.96 8.45
C ARG A 237 16.59 12.11 8.99
N GLU A 238 15.99 13.07 9.68
CA GLU A 238 16.67 14.31 10.08
C GLU A 238 17.33 14.23 11.46
N LEU A 239 16.80 13.41 12.38
CA LEU A 239 17.23 13.38 13.78
C LEU A 239 17.79 12.03 14.21
N LEU A 240 17.42 10.93 13.54
CA LEU A 240 17.85 9.57 13.92
C LEU A 240 18.31 8.74 12.70
N PRO A 241 19.25 9.23 11.87
CA PRO A 241 19.57 8.61 10.58
C PRO A 241 20.21 7.22 10.69
N LEU A 242 20.77 6.87 11.86
CA LEU A 242 21.39 5.57 12.12
C LEU A 242 20.37 4.51 12.62
N HIS A 243 19.15 4.93 12.92
CA HIS A 243 18.03 4.06 13.34
C HIS A 243 17.18 3.60 12.16
N SER A 244 17.80 3.46 10.98
CA SER A 244 17.12 2.89 9.81
C SER A 244 16.66 1.47 10.13
N ARG A 245 15.45 1.09 9.69
CA ARG A 245 14.88 -0.25 9.94
C ARG A 245 15.78 -1.40 9.46
N THR A 246 16.67 -1.13 8.50
CA THR A 246 17.60 -2.11 7.90
C THR A 246 18.87 -2.40 8.71
N SER A 247 19.16 -1.67 9.79
CA SER A 247 20.39 -1.88 10.59
C SER A 247 20.25 -2.89 11.74
N ARG A 248 19.10 -3.57 11.85
CA ARG A 248 18.90 -4.59 12.91
C ARG A 248 19.66 -5.88 12.59
N PRO A 249 20.46 -6.43 13.53
CA PRO A 249 21.04 -7.76 13.37
C PRO A 249 19.93 -8.83 13.35
N ALA A 250 20.12 -9.86 12.52
CA ALA A 250 19.18 -10.97 12.31
C ALA A 250 18.76 -11.71 13.59
N SER A 251 19.54 -11.60 14.68
CA SER A 251 19.21 -12.15 16.01
C SER A 251 17.96 -11.52 16.64
N THR A 252 17.44 -10.42 16.09
CA THR A 252 16.22 -9.74 16.55
C THR A 252 14.95 -10.13 15.77
N GLU A 253 15.06 -10.96 14.73
CA GLU A 253 13.90 -11.42 13.94
C GLU A 253 12.90 -12.26 14.76
N LEU A 254 13.34 -12.80 15.90
CA LEU A 254 12.52 -13.59 16.80
C LEU A 254 11.49 -12.76 17.59
N LEU A 255 11.56 -11.42 17.51
CA LEU A 255 10.72 -10.46 18.25
C LEU A 255 10.06 -9.44 17.31
N ASP A 256 9.65 -9.86 16.11
CA ASP A 256 9.08 -8.99 15.07
C ASP A 256 7.66 -8.52 15.41
N TYR A 257 7.55 -7.69 16.46
CA TYR A 257 6.35 -6.93 16.79
C TYR A 257 6.46 -5.54 16.14
N ALA A 258 6.36 -5.51 14.82
CA ALA A 258 6.21 -4.27 14.08
C ALA A 258 4.72 -3.88 14.02
N SER A 259 4.38 -2.75 14.63
CA SER A 259 3.11 -2.06 14.38
C SER A 259 3.05 -1.70 12.90
N ALA A 260 2.06 -2.26 12.19
CA ALA A 260 1.83 -2.05 10.77
C ALA A 260 1.73 -0.55 10.47
N SER A 261 2.80 0.01 9.90
CA SER A 261 2.76 1.33 9.29
C SER A 261 3.31 1.20 7.87
N GLU A 262 2.61 1.86 6.95
CA GLU A 262 2.59 1.71 5.49
C GLU A 262 3.97 1.91 4.78
N GLY A 263 5.05 2.11 5.54
CA GLY A 263 6.40 2.36 5.03
C GLY A 263 7.14 1.14 4.48
N GLU A 264 6.64 -0.08 4.67
CA GLU A 264 7.19 -1.28 4.02
C GLU A 264 6.84 -1.33 2.51
N MET A 265 5.75 -0.70 2.10
CA MET A 265 5.33 -0.69 0.69
C MET A 265 6.25 0.14 -0.19
N GLU A 266 6.73 1.30 0.29
CA GLU A 266 7.61 2.20 -0.47
C GLU A 266 9.05 1.65 -0.64
N THR A 267 9.60 0.98 0.37
CA THR A 267 10.93 0.34 0.25
C THR A 267 10.89 -0.89 -0.65
N LEU A 268 9.83 -1.69 -0.59
CA LEU A 268 9.61 -2.81 -1.51
C LEU A 268 9.40 -2.33 -2.96
N GLU A 269 8.76 -1.18 -3.18
CA GLU A 269 8.62 -0.57 -4.52
C GLU A 269 9.96 -0.07 -5.08
N ALA A 270 10.81 0.53 -4.25
CA ALA A 270 12.14 0.97 -4.65
C ALA A 270 13.09 -0.21 -4.96
N GLU A 271 13.02 -1.30 -4.18
CA GLU A 271 13.76 -2.54 -4.45
C GLU A 271 13.22 -3.30 -5.67
N LYS A 272 11.88 -3.31 -5.89
CA LYS A 272 11.29 -3.81 -7.15
C LYS A 272 11.74 -3.02 -8.36
N ALA A 273 11.87 -1.69 -8.25
CA ALA A 273 12.35 -0.86 -9.35
C ALA A 273 13.81 -1.18 -9.75
N ALA A 274 14.63 -1.68 -8.82
CA ALA A 274 15.98 -2.16 -9.11
C ALA A 274 16.01 -3.55 -9.76
N GLN A 275 14.89 -4.29 -9.75
CA GLN A 275 14.81 -5.68 -10.21
C GLN A 275 14.49 -5.82 -11.71
N TYR A 276 14.03 -4.75 -12.36
CA TYR A 276 13.65 -4.76 -13.77
C TYR A 276 14.51 -3.81 -14.59
N ALA A 277 15.00 -4.29 -15.74
CA ALA A 277 15.61 -3.45 -16.74
C ALA A 277 15.05 -3.77 -18.12
N CYS A 278 15.01 -2.76 -18.98
CA CYS A 278 14.54 -2.93 -20.34
C CYS A 278 15.55 -3.76 -21.11
N HIS A 279 15.15 -4.92 -21.65
CA HIS A 279 16.01 -5.77 -22.47
C HIS A 279 16.51 -5.07 -23.74
N HIS A 280 15.82 -4.00 -24.17
CA HIS A 280 16.21 -3.23 -25.36
C HIS A 280 17.15 -2.06 -25.04
N CYS A 281 16.80 -1.21 -24.07
CA CYS A 281 17.55 0.03 -23.80
C CYS A 281 18.34 0.03 -22.48
N TYR A 282 18.27 -1.05 -21.69
CA TYR A 282 18.91 -1.21 -20.38
C TYR A 282 18.53 -0.14 -19.33
N GLY A 283 17.52 0.68 -19.62
CA GLY A 283 16.98 1.60 -18.64
C GLY A 283 16.35 0.83 -17.49
N SER A 284 16.66 1.23 -16.25
CA SER A 284 16.03 0.76 -15.00
C SER A 284 14.86 1.63 -14.56
N LYS A 285 14.56 2.70 -15.32
CA LYS A 285 13.44 3.60 -15.07
C LYS A 285 12.42 3.45 -16.20
N SER A 286 11.19 3.11 -15.83
CA SER A 286 10.06 3.01 -16.75
C SER A 286 8.77 3.34 -16.01
N ARG A 287 7.78 3.91 -16.70
CA ARG A 287 6.44 4.11 -16.13
C ARG A 287 5.73 2.78 -15.90
N ASP A 288 5.91 1.84 -16.81
CA ASP A 288 5.41 0.47 -16.75
C ASP A 288 6.38 -0.50 -17.43
N TRP A 289 6.28 -1.78 -17.08
CA TRP A 289 7.05 -2.86 -17.67
C TRP A 289 6.16 -3.76 -18.52
N HIS A 290 6.67 -4.18 -19.67
CA HIS A 290 5.84 -4.88 -20.65
C HIS A 290 6.59 -5.98 -21.36
N HIS A 291 6.00 -7.16 -21.44
CA HIS A 291 6.53 -8.25 -22.27
C HIS A 291 6.13 -8.01 -23.73
N ALA A 292 7.08 -8.09 -24.65
CA ALA A 292 6.85 -7.92 -26.08
C ALA A 292 7.73 -8.85 -26.92
N GLY A 293 7.23 -9.22 -28.10
CA GLY A 293 7.89 -10.16 -29.02
C GLY A 293 7.65 -11.63 -28.67
N ARG A 294 8.14 -12.53 -29.53
CA ARG A 294 8.00 -13.99 -29.35
C ARG A 294 8.80 -14.54 -28.17
N ASP A 295 9.86 -13.84 -27.78
CA ASP A 295 10.76 -14.25 -26.69
C ASP A 295 10.38 -13.65 -25.34
N GLY A 296 9.23 -12.96 -25.25
CA GLY A 296 8.76 -12.36 -23.99
C GLY A 296 9.72 -11.33 -23.42
N LEU A 297 10.39 -10.52 -24.27
CA LEU A 297 11.36 -9.54 -23.80
C LEU A 297 10.68 -8.45 -22.96
N LEU A 298 11.24 -8.16 -21.78
CA LEU A 298 10.75 -7.09 -20.93
C LEU A 298 11.22 -5.73 -21.47
N LEU A 299 10.28 -4.91 -21.94
CA LEU A 299 10.50 -3.57 -22.48
C LEU A 299 9.97 -2.49 -21.53
N CYS A 300 10.65 -1.35 -21.48
CA CYS A 300 10.11 -0.13 -20.88
C CYS A 300 8.98 0.47 -21.76
N SER A 301 8.18 1.36 -21.17
CA SER A 301 7.05 2.00 -21.86
C SER A 301 7.45 2.66 -23.18
N ASP A 302 8.59 3.37 -23.20
CA ASP A 302 9.05 4.06 -24.42
C ASP A 302 9.43 3.07 -25.53
N CYS A 303 10.10 1.98 -25.17
CA CYS A 303 10.48 0.94 -26.14
C CYS A 303 9.25 0.20 -26.65
N ARG A 304 8.25 -0.08 -25.80
CA ARG A 304 6.99 -0.69 -26.22
C ARG A 304 6.17 0.23 -27.12
N LEU A 305 6.04 1.51 -26.75
CA LEU A 305 5.25 2.47 -27.53
C LEU A 305 5.84 2.64 -28.92
N PHE A 306 7.17 2.72 -29.03
CA PHE A 306 7.83 2.76 -30.32
C PHE A 306 7.62 1.46 -31.11
N TYR A 307 7.79 0.30 -30.47
CA TYR A 307 7.56 -1.00 -31.12
C TYR A 307 6.12 -1.15 -31.64
N LYS A 308 5.13 -0.72 -30.85
CA LYS A 308 3.71 -0.72 -31.26
C LYS A 308 3.45 0.20 -32.45
N LYS A 309 4.15 1.34 -32.50
CA LYS A 309 3.95 2.37 -33.54
C LYS A 309 4.65 2.03 -34.85
N TYR A 310 5.81 1.39 -34.82
CA TYR A 310 6.68 1.19 -35.99
C TYR A 310 6.96 -0.28 -36.33
N GLY A 311 6.49 -1.23 -35.52
CA GLY A 311 6.76 -2.66 -35.71
C GLY A 311 8.21 -3.09 -35.46
N GLN A 312 9.07 -2.15 -35.06
CA GLN A 312 10.50 -2.36 -34.82
C GLN A 312 10.95 -1.64 -33.55
N LEU A 313 12.06 -2.08 -32.97
CA LEU A 313 12.61 -1.47 -31.76
C LEU A 313 13.26 -0.11 -32.07
N ARG A 314 13.19 0.84 -31.13
CA ARG A 314 13.70 2.20 -31.32
C ARG A 314 15.24 2.24 -31.36
N PRO A 315 15.88 3.15 -32.10
CA PRO A 315 17.30 3.40 -31.91
C PRO A 315 17.58 3.88 -30.48
N VAL A 316 18.51 3.22 -29.79
CA VAL A 316 18.93 3.56 -28.42
C VAL A 316 20.43 3.48 -28.30
N ASP A 317 21.03 4.46 -27.61
CA ASP A 317 22.41 4.38 -27.15
C ASP A 317 22.44 3.45 -25.93
N ARG A 318 22.75 2.19 -26.19
CA ARG A 318 22.76 1.16 -25.17
C ARG A 318 24.02 1.32 -24.30
N PRO A 319 23.90 1.35 -22.96
CA PRO A 319 25.04 1.26 -22.06
C PRO A 319 25.88 0.01 -22.36
N SER A 320 27.21 0.13 -22.32
CA SER A 320 28.14 -0.96 -22.59
C SER A 320 28.01 -2.13 -21.60
N THR A 321 27.50 -1.84 -20.41
CA THR A 321 27.27 -2.79 -19.33
C THR A 321 25.82 -3.27 -19.32
N VAL A 322 25.64 -4.59 -19.36
CA VAL A 322 24.33 -5.22 -19.20
C VAL A 322 23.88 -5.10 -17.74
N PRO A 323 22.66 -4.62 -17.45
CA PRO A 323 22.13 -4.55 -16.09
C PRO A 323 22.18 -5.92 -15.39
N PRO A 324 22.64 -5.99 -14.12
CA PRO A 324 22.78 -7.26 -13.39
C PRO A 324 21.50 -8.13 -13.35
N CYS A 325 20.32 -7.50 -13.29
CA CYS A 325 19.03 -8.18 -13.31
C CYS A 325 18.74 -8.93 -14.63
N LEU A 326 19.41 -8.58 -15.74
CA LEU A 326 19.31 -9.27 -17.02
C LEU A 326 20.35 -10.40 -17.17
N VAL A 327 21.38 -10.41 -16.33
CA VAL A 327 22.47 -11.41 -16.39
C VAL A 327 22.07 -12.71 -15.68
N GLN A 328 21.25 -12.65 -14.63
CA GLN A 328 20.82 -13.83 -13.86
C GLN A 328 19.75 -14.70 -14.55
N ALA A 329 19.04 -14.20 -15.56
CA ALA A 329 17.93 -14.94 -16.19
C ALA A 329 18.36 -16.04 -17.18
N GLN A 330 19.64 -16.12 -17.57
CA GLN A 330 20.10 -17.09 -18.59
C GLN A 330 20.64 -18.42 -18.04
N SER A 331 20.75 -18.61 -16.72
CA SER A 331 21.29 -19.85 -16.13
C SER A 331 20.28 -20.99 -15.95
N PHE A 332 19.00 -20.80 -16.28
CA PHE A 332 17.94 -21.81 -16.04
C PHE A 332 17.31 -22.47 -17.28
N GLN A 333 17.89 -22.33 -18.49
CA GLN A 333 17.35 -22.96 -19.71
C GLN A 333 18.32 -23.88 -20.48
N ARG A 334 19.27 -24.54 -19.81
CA ARG A 334 19.95 -25.72 -20.36
C ARG A 334 19.91 -26.91 -19.40
N ARG A 335 18.72 -27.49 -19.26
CA ARG A 335 18.51 -28.92 -19.03
C ARG A 335 17.41 -29.41 -19.96
N ARG A 336 17.78 -29.69 -21.20
CA ARG A 336 17.53 -30.94 -21.93
C ARG A 336 18.38 -30.96 -23.19
#